data_AF-A0A7X7H0Z9-F1
#
_entry.id   AF-A0A7X7H0Z9-F1
#
_cell.length_a   1.000
_cell.length_b   1.000
_cell.length_c   1.000
_cell.angle_alpha   90.00
_cell.angle_beta   90.00
_cell.angle_gamma   90.00
#
_symmetry.space_group_name_H-M   'P 1'
#
loop_
_entity.id
_entity.type
_entity.pdbx_description
1 polymer ?
#
loop_
_entity_poly.entity_id
_entity_poly.type
_entity_poly.pdbx_seq_one_letter_code
_entity_poly.pdbx_strand_id
1 'polypeptide(L)'
;MKVASLEVLGTTADLSSIVVSQKIELVLIVMPSAHGDVIKKLIKALDGLKVDVRILPSMIDIAGGNIGISRLRSVQLEDLLRREPVKLDNTGIENILKGKRVLVTGAGGSIGS
;
A
#
# COMPACT_ATOMS: atom_id res chain seq x y z
N MET A 1 23.19 5.48 11.20
CA MET A 1 22.27 6.63 11.03
C MET A 1 21.12 6.49 12.02
N LYS A 2 20.57 7.58 12.55
CA LYS A 2 19.40 7.55 13.46
C LYS A 2 18.29 8.43 12.93
N VAL A 3 17.03 8.02 13.15
CA VAL A 3 15.82 8.80 12.83
C VAL A 3 14.93 8.75 14.06
N ALA A 4 14.51 9.91 14.59
CA ALA A 4 13.72 9.99 15.83
C ALA A 4 14.32 9.15 16.98
N SER A 5 15.65 9.18 17.15
CA SER A 5 16.42 8.40 18.13
C SER A 5 16.43 6.88 17.93
N LEU A 6 15.78 6.37 16.88
CA LEU A 6 15.82 4.96 16.48
C LEU A 6 16.96 4.70 15.50
N GLU A 7 17.56 3.52 15.57
CA GLU A 7 18.65 3.12 14.69
C GLU A 7 18.14 2.63 13.33
N VAL A 8 18.75 3.15 12.27
CA VAL A 8 18.56 2.62 10.93
C VAL A 8 19.54 1.46 10.75
N LEU A 9 19.03 0.23 10.84
CA LEU A 9 19.84 -1.00 10.84
C LEU A 9 20.42 -1.37 9.46
N GLY A 10 19.84 -0.85 8.38
CA GLY A 10 20.30 -1.16 7.02
C GLY A 10 19.28 -0.74 5.96
N THR A 11 19.44 -1.34 4.79
CA THR A 11 18.58 -1.16 3.61
C THR A 11 17.62 -2.33 3.45
N THR A 12 16.76 -2.28 2.44
CA THR A 12 15.86 -3.39 2.09
C THR A 12 16.60 -4.65 1.62
N ALA A 13 17.85 -4.53 1.18
CA ALA A 13 18.70 -5.66 0.84
C ALA A 13 19.18 -6.43 2.09
N ASP A 14 19.28 -5.76 3.23
CA ASP A 14 19.72 -6.32 4.51
C ASP A 14 18.55 -6.92 5.31
N LEU A 15 17.32 -6.82 4.79
CA LEU A 15 16.11 -7.13 5.52
C LEU A 15 16.09 -8.57 6.07
N SER A 16 16.42 -9.56 5.24
CA SER A 16 16.39 -10.97 5.65
C SER A 16 17.41 -11.28 6.74
N SER A 17 18.64 -10.75 6.64
CA SER A 17 19.69 -10.98 7.63
C SER A 17 19.39 -10.27 8.95
N ILE A 18 18.79 -9.08 8.91
CA ILE A 18 18.34 -8.34 10.09
C ILE A 18 17.23 -9.11 10.80
N VAL A 19 16.20 -9.59 10.07
CA VAL A 19 15.09 -10.35 10.66
C VAL A 19 15.59 -11.60 11.39
N VAL A 20 16.53 -12.33 10.79
CA VAL A 20 17.10 -13.54 11.41
C VAL A 20 17.98 -13.21 12.61
N SER A 21 18.91 -12.26 12.48
CA SER A 21 19.88 -11.93 13.54
C SER A 21 19.24 -11.30 14.78
N GLN A 22 18.20 -10.47 14.57
CA GLN A 22 17.48 -9.79 15.65
C GLN A 22 16.26 -10.57 16.14
N LYS A 23 15.96 -11.76 15.56
CA LYS A 23 14.81 -12.60 15.88
C LYS A 23 13.48 -11.82 15.82
N ILE A 24 13.28 -11.09 14.73
CA ILE A 24 12.09 -10.27 14.54
C ILE A 24 10.88 -11.16 14.30
N GLU A 25 9.79 -10.92 15.04
CA GLU A 25 8.53 -11.67 14.92
C GLU A 25 7.50 -10.96 14.04
N LEU A 26 7.61 -9.63 13.91
CA LEU A 26 6.68 -8.79 13.15
C LEU A 26 7.43 -7.74 12.34
N VAL A 27 7.18 -7.72 11.03
CA VAL A 27 7.61 -6.67 10.12
C VAL A 27 6.41 -5.81 9.73
N LEU A 28 6.54 -4.51 9.95
CA LEU A 28 5.54 -3.52 9.55
C LEU A 28 6.02 -2.71 8.35
N ILE A 29 5.31 -2.82 7.24
CA ILE A 29 5.56 -2.06 6.01
C ILE A 29 4.77 -0.74 6.09
N VAL A 30 5.48 0.37 6.28
CA VAL A 30 4.91 1.73 6.38
C VAL A 30 5.14 2.51 5.08
N MET A 31 4.81 1.88 3.96
CA MET A 31 4.91 2.48 2.62
C MET A 31 3.66 2.17 1.78
N PRO A 32 2.47 2.59 2.23
CA PRO A 32 1.22 2.26 1.54
C PRO A 32 1.22 2.72 0.08
N SER A 33 1.89 3.84 -0.24
CA SER A 33 1.96 4.40 -1.59
C SER A 33 3.04 3.79 -2.49
N ALA A 34 3.84 2.85 -2.02
CA ALA A 34 4.85 2.21 -2.85
C ALA A 34 4.21 1.38 -3.97
N HIS A 35 4.91 1.27 -5.11
CA HIS A 35 4.49 0.40 -6.20
C HIS A 35 4.46 -1.07 -5.74
N GLY A 36 3.52 -1.84 -6.32
CA GLY A 36 3.37 -3.26 -5.99
C GLY A 36 4.64 -4.09 -6.20
N ASP A 37 5.48 -3.74 -7.17
CA ASP A 37 6.78 -4.40 -7.39
C ASP A 37 7.75 -4.25 -6.22
N VAL A 38 7.72 -3.11 -5.53
CA VAL A 38 8.55 -2.87 -4.34
C VAL A 38 8.05 -3.75 -3.19
N ILE A 39 6.74 -3.74 -2.94
CA ILE A 39 6.11 -4.57 -1.90
C ILE A 39 6.38 -6.06 -2.17
N LYS A 40 6.24 -6.50 -3.42
CA LYS A 40 6.51 -7.87 -3.85
C LYS A 40 7.97 -8.27 -3.61
N LYS A 41 8.93 -7.38 -3.87
CA LYS A 41 10.34 -7.62 -3.57
C LYS A 41 10.58 -7.78 -2.06
N LEU A 42 9.95 -6.96 -1.22
CA LEU A 42 10.06 -7.05 0.24
C LEU A 42 9.49 -8.36 0.77
N ILE A 43 8.30 -8.75 0.33
CA ILE A 43 7.69 -10.02 0.74
C ILE A 43 8.55 -11.20 0.30
N LYS A 44 9.06 -11.16 -0.94
CA LYS A 44 9.94 -12.23 -1.44
C LYS A 44 11.23 -12.35 -0.62
N ALA A 45 11.78 -11.24 -0.11
CA ALA A 45 12.95 -11.27 0.77
C ALA A 45 12.64 -11.88 2.16
N LEU A 46 11.39 -11.83 2.59
CA LEU A 46 10.92 -12.38 3.85
C LEU A 46 10.34 -13.80 3.71
N ASP A 47 10.18 -14.29 2.48
CA ASP A 47 9.59 -15.59 2.19
C ASP A 47 10.43 -16.73 2.81
N GLY A 48 9.74 -17.72 3.39
CA GLY A 48 10.37 -18.80 4.15
C GLY A 48 10.89 -18.43 5.54
N LEU A 49 10.85 -17.16 5.95
CA LEU A 49 11.15 -16.76 7.33
C LEU A 49 9.89 -16.87 8.20
N LYS A 50 10.04 -17.28 9.46
CA LYS A 50 8.95 -17.31 10.45
C LYS A 50 8.68 -15.91 11.01
N VAL A 51 8.17 -15.01 10.18
CA VAL A 51 7.89 -13.62 10.54
C VAL A 51 6.50 -13.21 10.03
N ASP A 52 5.73 -12.50 10.85
CA ASP A 52 4.45 -11.94 10.43
C ASP A 52 4.70 -10.62 9.68
N VAL A 53 4.01 -10.43 8.56
CA VAL A 53 4.17 -9.22 7.74
C VAL A 53 2.83 -8.49 7.68
N ARG A 54 2.86 -7.24 8.14
CA ARG A 54 1.70 -6.35 8.15
C ARG A 54 2.02 -5.08 7.36
N ILE A 55 0.99 -4.47 6.80
CA ILE A 55 1.09 -3.20 6.07
C ILE A 55 0.17 -2.16 6.70
N LEU A 56 0.64 -0.91 6.75
CA LEU A 56 -0.19 0.21 7.17
C LEU A 56 -1.17 0.57 6.04
N PRO A 57 -2.47 0.72 6.31
CA PRO A 57 -3.46 1.14 5.32
C PRO A 57 -3.22 2.57 4.85
N SER A 58 -3.78 2.92 3.69
CA SER A 58 -3.61 4.25 3.12
C SER A 58 -4.46 5.29 3.84
N MET A 59 -4.13 6.57 3.66
CA MET A 59 -4.90 7.68 4.25
C MET A 59 -6.37 7.72 3.79
N ILE A 60 -6.64 7.26 2.56
CA ILE A 60 -8.00 7.14 2.02
C ILE A 60 -8.79 6.09 2.82
N ASP A 61 -8.17 4.95 3.09
CA ASP A 61 -8.78 3.87 3.90
C ASP A 61 -9.03 4.32 5.34
N ILE A 62 -8.16 5.21 5.86
CA ILE A 62 -8.27 5.79 7.21
C ILE A 62 -9.40 6.84 7.28
N ALA A 63 -9.53 7.68 6.25
CA ALA A 63 -10.51 8.77 6.19
C ALA A 63 -11.96 8.27 6.10
N GLY A 64 -12.18 7.07 5.55
CA GLY A 64 -13.50 6.43 5.41
C GLY A 64 -14.17 5.96 6.71
N GLY A 65 -13.66 6.34 7.90
CA GLY A 65 -14.38 6.15 9.17
C GLY A 65 -14.29 4.76 9.81
N ASN A 66 -13.49 3.83 9.28
CA ASN A 66 -13.17 2.57 9.98
C ASN A 66 -12.12 2.87 11.08
N ILE A 67 -12.63 3.34 12.22
CA ILE A 67 -11.85 3.70 13.40
C ILE A 67 -11.76 2.49 14.31
N GLY A 68 -10.55 1.93 14.40
CA GLY A 68 -10.14 1.00 15.42
C GLY A 68 -8.63 0.84 15.34
N ILE A 69 -7.96 0.84 16.50
CA ILE A 69 -6.50 0.73 16.67
C ILE A 69 -5.93 -0.63 16.15
N SER A 70 -6.77 -1.46 15.53
CA SER A 70 -6.47 -2.73 14.84
C SER A 70 -5.92 -2.56 13.39
N ARG A 71 -5.41 -1.37 13.04
CA ARG A 71 -5.12 -0.95 11.65
C ARG A 71 -3.97 -1.66 10.95
N LEU A 72 -3.37 -2.69 11.53
CA LEU A 72 -2.35 -3.49 10.86
C LEU A 72 -3.01 -4.67 10.15
N ARG A 73 -3.09 -4.61 8.81
CA ARG A 73 -3.64 -5.72 8.01
C ARG A 73 -2.52 -6.56 7.42
N SER A 74 -2.82 -7.84 7.18
CA SER A 74 -1.97 -8.67 6.34
C SER A 74 -1.81 -8.02 4.96
N VAL A 75 -0.69 -8.32 4.31
CA VAL A 75 -0.52 -7.95 2.90
C VAL A 75 -1.60 -8.64 2.08
N GLN A 76 -2.31 -7.87 1.27
CA GLN A 76 -3.37 -8.36 0.38
C GLN A 76 -2.89 -8.37 -1.07
N LEU A 77 -3.64 -9.03 -1.95
CA LEU A 77 -3.29 -9.13 -3.37
C LEU A 77 -3.23 -7.75 -4.04
N GLU A 78 -4.08 -6.84 -3.61
CA GLU A 78 -4.18 -5.45 -4.09
C GLU A 78 -2.89 -4.67 -3.85
N ASP A 79 -2.14 -4.96 -2.78
CA ASP A 79 -0.84 -4.33 -2.50
C ASP A 79 0.23 -4.74 -3.51
N LEU A 80 0.10 -5.94 -4.07
CA LEU A 80 1.01 -6.49 -5.09
C LEU A 80 0.60 -6.04 -6.49
N LEU A 81 -0.71 -5.90 -6.70
CA LEU A 81 -1.31 -5.55 -7.98
C LEU A 81 -1.44 -4.05 -8.20
N ARG A 82 -1.19 -3.21 -7.18
CA ARG A 82 -1.57 -1.80 -7.16
C ARG A 82 -1.16 -1.15 -8.47
N ARG A 83 -2.15 -1.00 -9.36
CA ARG A 83 -2.00 -0.23 -10.59
C ARG A 83 -1.66 1.18 -10.12
N GLU A 84 -0.67 1.78 -10.75
CA GLU A 84 -0.51 3.24 -10.72
C GLU A 84 -1.92 3.85 -10.77
N PRO A 85 -2.28 4.78 -9.87
CA PRO A 85 -3.50 5.55 -10.04
C PRO A 85 -3.49 6.04 -11.49
N VAL A 86 -4.50 5.63 -12.27
CA VAL A 86 -4.54 6.03 -13.68
C VAL A 86 -4.48 7.56 -13.67
N LYS A 87 -3.42 8.13 -14.25
CA LYS A 87 -3.38 9.55 -14.52
C LYS A 87 -4.47 9.81 -15.55
N LEU A 88 -5.61 10.25 -15.07
CA LEU A 88 -6.72 10.64 -15.91
C LEU A 88 -6.27 11.86 -16.72
N ASP A 89 -6.24 11.72 -18.05
CA ASP A 89 -6.09 12.84 -18.95
C ASP A 89 -7.38 13.66 -18.92
N ASN A 90 -7.49 14.56 -17.95
CA ASN A 90 -8.69 15.37 -17.76
C ASN A 90 -9.02 16.19 -19.02
N THR A 91 -8.02 16.61 -19.79
CA THR A 91 -8.23 17.37 -21.03
C THR A 91 -8.79 16.48 -22.14
N GLY A 92 -8.24 15.28 -22.32
CA GLY A 92 -8.79 14.29 -23.25
C GLY A 92 -10.20 13.83 -22.86
N ILE A 93 -10.43 13.59 -21.57
CA ILE A 93 -11.73 13.20 -21.02
C ILE A 93 -12.75 14.33 -21.19
N GLU A 94 -12.39 15.58 -20.91
CA GLU A 94 -13.28 16.73 -21.14
C GLU A 94 -13.69 16.82 -22.61
N ASN A 95 -12.73 16.71 -23.54
CA ASN A 95 -13.01 16.74 -24.98
C ASN A 95 -13.97 15.62 -25.42
N ILE A 96 -13.88 14.44 -24.80
CA ILE A 96 -14.77 13.31 -25.11
C ILE A 96 -16.16 13.53 -24.51
N LEU A 97 -16.26 14.08 -23.30
CA LEU A 97 -17.53 14.17 -22.55
C LEU A 97 -18.30 15.46 -22.78
N LYS A 98 -17.65 16.54 -23.24
CA LYS A 98 -18.27 17.85 -23.40
C LYS A 98 -19.49 17.80 -24.32
N GLY A 99 -20.61 18.30 -23.80
CA GLY A 99 -21.90 18.32 -24.51
C GLY A 99 -22.62 16.97 -24.63
N LYS A 100 -22.10 15.90 -24.03
CA LYS A 100 -22.76 14.58 -24.02
C LYS A 100 -23.55 14.37 -22.73
N ARG A 101 -24.70 13.69 -22.83
CA ARG A 101 -25.43 13.15 -21.67
C ARG A 101 -24.89 11.76 -21.37
N VAL A 102 -24.38 11.57 -20.15
CA VAL A 102 -23.82 10.31 -19.68
C VAL A 102 -24.77 9.71 -18.64
N LEU A 103 -25.14 8.45 -18.81
CA LEU A 103 -25.87 7.67 -17.81
C LEU A 103 -24.85 6.94 -16.93
N VAL A 104 -24.81 7.25 -15.64
CA VAL A 104 -23.99 6.53 -14.67
C VAL A 104 -24.87 5.54 -13.92
N THR A 105 -24.72 4.25 -14.21
CA THR A 105 -25.37 3.18 -13.46
C THR A 105 -24.52 2.85 -12.24
N GLY A 106 -25.08 2.96 -11.03
CA GLY A 106 -24.34 2.69 -9.78
C GLY A 106 -23.69 3.92 -9.12
N ALA A 107 -24.16 5.13 -9.43
CA ALA A 107 -23.65 6.38 -8.86
C ALA A 107 -23.74 6.48 -7.32
N GLY A 108 -24.50 5.61 -6.66
CA GLY A 108 -24.58 5.54 -5.19
C GLY A 108 -23.57 4.62 -4.51
N GLY A 109 -22.72 3.91 -5.27
CA GLY A 109 -21.69 3.01 -4.72
C GLY A 109 -20.33 3.70 -4.56
N SER A 110 -19.41 3.09 -3.80
CA SER A 110 -18.07 3.63 -3.51
C SER A 110 -17.16 3.84 -4.73
N ILE A 111 -17.55 3.34 -5.90
CA ILE A 111 -16.82 3.48 -7.17
C ILE A 111 -17.45 4.56 -8.07
N GLY A 112 -18.77 4.79 -7.94
CA GLY A 112 -19.55 5.67 -8.81
C GLY A 112 -19.90 7.04 -8.22
N SER A 113 -19.71 7.22 -6.91
CA SER A 113 -19.72 8.52 -6.21
C SER A 113 -18.40 9.25 -6.43
#